data_AF-A0A6C2DUZ0-F1
#
_entry.id   AF-A0A6C2DUZ0-F1
#
_cell.length_a   1.000
_cell.length_b   1.000
_cell.length_c   1.000
_cell.angle_alpha   90.00
_cell.angle_beta   90.00
_cell.angle_gamma   90.00
#
_symmetry.space_group_name_H-M   'P 1'
#
loop_
_entity.id
_entity.type
_entity.pdbx_description
1 polymer ?
#
loop_
_entity_poly.entity_id
_entity_poly.type
_entity_poly.pdbx_seq_one_letter_code
_entity_poly.pdbx_strand_id
1 'polypeptide(L)'
;MDIFHILFILSILIAIYVIYWKTTPEGRAYAAEREKEAAPYSIENIVKPLKENPDDISYANSIPSLLNQGSRYYSYNYGTIYNLVLEVLSENPDKIHIKTLCLTIGRLHYGKLRPDNKITIYDEQAIQNDILMRSK
;
A
#
# COMPACT_ATOMS: atom_id res chain seq x y z
N MET A 1 -19.53 -13.51 37.16
CA MET A 1 -18.65 -13.10 36.06
C MET A 1 -19.50 -13.10 34.80
N ASP A 2 -19.68 -11.96 34.14
CA ASP A 2 -20.49 -11.88 32.93
C ASP A 2 -19.71 -12.36 31.69
N ILE A 3 -20.44 -12.54 30.58
CA ILE A 3 -19.88 -12.97 29.30
C ILE A 3 -18.82 -12.00 28.76
N PHE A 4 -18.92 -10.70 29.05
CA PHE A 4 -17.94 -9.69 28.61
C PHE A 4 -16.59 -9.87 29.29
N HIS A 5 -16.58 -10.16 30.59
CA HIS A 5 -15.34 -10.44 31.33
C HIS A 5 -14.63 -11.69 30.80
N ILE A 6 -15.39 -12.74 30.43
CA ILE A 6 -14.81 -13.97 29.88
C ILE A 6 -14.14 -13.68 28.52
N LEU A 7 -14.83 -12.96 27.64
CA LEU A 7 -14.30 -12.58 26.32
C LEU A 7 -13.07 -11.67 26.44
N PHE A 8 -13.07 -10.75 27.40
CA PHE A 8 -11.93 -9.88 27.65
C PHE A 8 -10.69 -10.65 28.14
N ILE A 9 -10.84 -11.59 29.06
CA ILE A 9 -9.72 -12.43 29.51
C ILE A 9 -9.19 -13.30 28.36
N LEU A 10 -10.09 -13.86 27.55
CA LEU A 10 -9.70 -14.69 26.41
C LEU A 10 -8.87 -13.89 25.38
N SER A 11 -9.25 -12.65 25.08
CA SER A 11 -8.50 -11.81 24.13
C SER A 11 -7.09 -11.48 24.63
N ILE A 12 -6.93 -11.24 25.94
CA ILE A 12 -5.61 -11.05 26.56
C ILE A 12 -4.76 -12.32 26.45
N LEU A 13 -5.33 -13.49 26.74
CA LEU A 13 -4.61 -14.76 26.64
C LEU A 13 -4.16 -15.06 25.21
N ILE A 14 -5.01 -14.78 24.21
CA ILE A 14 -4.66 -14.90 22.79
C ILE A 14 -3.50 -13.96 22.45
N ALA A 15 -3.56 -12.70 22.90
CA ALA A 15 -2.48 -11.74 22.65
C ALA A 15 -1.15 -12.18 23.27
N ILE A 16 -1.16 -12.65 24.53
CA ILE A 16 0.02 -13.19 25.21
C ILE A 16 0.57 -14.40 24.46
N TYR A 17 -0.30 -15.32 24.04
CA TYR A 17 0.10 -16.49 23.26
C TYR A 17 0.76 -16.11 21.94
N VAL A 18 0.20 -15.15 21.19
CA VAL A 18 0.80 -14.67 19.94
C VAL A 18 2.16 -14.02 20.18
N ILE A 19 2.30 -13.21 21.23
CA ILE A 19 3.59 -12.60 21.60
C ILE A 19 4.62 -13.69 21.96
N TYR A 20 4.23 -14.65 22.80
CA TYR A 20 5.08 -15.77 23.19
C TYR A 20 5.49 -16.61 21.97
N TRP A 21 4.54 -16.97 21.11
CA TRP A 21 4.83 -17.76 19.91
C TRP A 21 5.81 -17.02 18.98
N LYS A 22 5.65 -15.70 18.79
CA LYS A 22 6.59 -14.88 18.00
C LYS A 22 8.02 -14.85 18.55
N THR A 23 8.24 -15.11 19.83
CA THR A 23 9.59 -15.16 20.41
C THR A 23 10.23 -16.56 20.34
N THR A 24 9.43 -17.60 20.09
CA THR A 24 9.95 -18.96 19.87
C THR A 24 10.79 -19.05 18.58
N PRO A 25 11.75 -20.00 18.48
CA PRO A 25 12.49 -20.24 17.24
C PRO A 25 11.57 -20.55 16.04
N GLU A 26 10.52 -21.34 16.25
CA GLU A 26 9.55 -21.72 15.22
C GLU A 26 8.75 -20.51 14.73
N GLY A 27 8.24 -19.69 15.65
CA GLY A 27 7.53 -18.47 15.30
C GLY A 27 8.42 -17.46 14.58
N ARG A 28 9.70 -17.35 14.95
CA ARG A 28 10.68 -16.52 14.22
C ARG A 28 10.99 -17.07 12.82
N ALA A 29 11.14 -18.39 12.68
CA ALA A 29 11.37 -19.03 11.38
C ALA A 29 10.19 -18.83 10.43
N TYR A 30 8.97 -19.05 10.91
CA TYR A 30 7.74 -18.78 10.16
C TYR A 30 7.62 -17.30 9.80
N ALA A 31 7.87 -16.37 10.74
CA ALA A 31 7.84 -14.95 10.45
C ALA A 31 8.84 -14.54 9.36
N ALA A 32 10.06 -15.10 9.40
CA ALA A 32 11.08 -14.85 8.39
C ALA A 32 10.72 -15.42 7.01
N GLU A 33 10.09 -16.60 6.96
CA GLU A 33 9.58 -17.19 5.72
C GLU A 33 8.48 -16.31 5.12
N ARG A 34 7.52 -15.87 5.95
CA ARG A 34 6.46 -14.95 5.54
C ARG A 34 7.01 -13.60 5.08
N GLU A 35 8.05 -13.07 5.73
CA GLU A 35 8.72 -11.84 5.31
C GLU A 35 9.39 -12.02 3.95
N LYS A 36 10.04 -13.16 3.68
CA LYS A 36 10.59 -13.47 2.36
C LYS A 36 9.53 -13.56 1.27
N GLU A 37 8.39 -14.20 1.55
CA GLU A 37 7.24 -14.26 0.64
C GLU A 37 6.65 -12.87 0.36
N ALA A 38 6.64 -12.02 1.38
CA ALA A 38 6.07 -10.68 1.30
C ALA A 38 7.05 -9.66 0.69
N ALA A 39 8.36 -9.89 0.77
CA ALA A 39 9.40 -8.96 0.31
C ALA A 39 9.18 -8.42 -1.12
N PRO A 40 8.79 -9.20 -2.15
CA PRO A 40 8.54 -8.68 -3.51
C PRO A 40 7.44 -7.60 -3.54
N TYR A 41 6.55 -7.62 -2.56
CA TYR A 41 5.41 -6.74 -2.44
C TYR A 41 5.70 -5.55 -1.51
N SER A 42 6.93 -5.36 -1.04
CA SER A 42 7.28 -4.14 -0.30
C SER A 42 7.06 -2.91 -1.19
N ILE A 43 6.64 -1.79 -0.59
CA ILE A 43 6.40 -0.54 -1.35
C ILE A 43 7.65 -0.14 -2.15
N GLU A 44 8.83 -0.30 -1.55
CA GLU A 44 10.10 -0.01 -2.20
C GLU A 44 10.32 -0.90 -3.43
N ASN A 45 10.09 -2.22 -3.32
CA ASN A 45 10.25 -3.12 -4.45
C ASN A 45 9.21 -2.90 -5.56
N ILE A 46 8.02 -2.39 -5.22
CA ILE A 46 6.99 -2.03 -6.20
C ILE A 46 7.35 -0.74 -6.94
N VAL A 47 7.91 0.27 -6.27
CA VAL A 47 8.17 1.58 -6.90
C VAL A 47 9.58 1.66 -7.51
N LYS A 48 10.56 0.94 -6.97
CA LYS A 48 11.96 0.99 -7.42
C LYS A 48 12.13 0.73 -8.92
N PRO A 49 11.51 -0.30 -9.54
CA PRO A 49 11.66 -0.51 -10.98
C PRO A 49 11.06 0.62 -11.81
N LEU A 50 10.03 1.32 -11.30
CA LEU A 50 9.47 2.49 -11.94
C LEU A 50 10.41 3.71 -11.85
N LYS A 51 11.16 3.86 -10.75
CA LYS A 51 12.21 4.88 -10.62
C LYS A 51 13.40 4.59 -11.56
N GLU A 52 13.80 3.33 -11.67
CA GLU A 52 14.94 2.90 -12.51
C GLU A 52 14.63 2.92 -14.00
N ASN A 53 13.39 2.56 -14.38
CA ASN A 53 12.93 2.58 -15.76
C ASN A 53 11.54 3.23 -15.87
N PRO A 54 11.48 4.57 -15.81
CA PRO A 54 10.22 5.30 -15.87
C PRO A 54 9.51 5.21 -17.22
N ASP A 55 10.11 4.62 -18.25
CA ASP A 55 9.46 4.37 -19.55
C ASP A 55 8.80 2.98 -19.66
N ASP A 56 8.90 2.15 -18.63
CA ASP A 56 8.25 0.84 -18.61
C ASP A 56 6.74 0.96 -18.31
N ILE A 57 5.97 1.21 -19.38
CA ILE A 57 4.51 1.30 -19.34
C ILE A 57 3.89 -0.03 -18.84
N SER A 58 4.49 -1.17 -19.23
CA SER A 58 4.00 -2.49 -18.83
C SER A 58 4.07 -2.64 -17.31
N TYR A 59 5.22 -2.25 -16.74
CA TYR A 59 5.42 -2.26 -15.30
C TYR A 59 4.47 -1.29 -14.59
N ALA A 60 4.35 -0.04 -15.05
CA ALA A 60 3.44 0.94 -14.48
C ALA A 60 1.99 0.42 -14.41
N ASN A 61 1.52 -0.24 -15.46
CA ASN A 61 0.18 -0.84 -15.51
C ASN A 61 0.02 -2.05 -14.58
N SER A 62 1.10 -2.72 -14.20
CA SER A 62 1.06 -3.86 -13.28
C SER A 62 0.91 -3.42 -11.81
N ILE A 63 1.35 -2.22 -11.44
CA ILE A 63 1.40 -1.74 -10.04
C ILE A 63 0.05 -1.86 -9.32
N PRO A 64 -1.10 -1.44 -9.87
CA PRO A 64 -2.39 -1.61 -9.18
C PRO A 64 -2.71 -3.08 -8.84
N SER A 65 -2.35 -4.01 -9.72
CA SER A 65 -2.55 -5.45 -9.47
C SER A 65 -1.59 -5.99 -8.40
N LEU A 66 -0.33 -5.55 -8.41
CA LEU A 66 0.67 -5.89 -7.38
C LEU A 66 0.22 -5.39 -6.00
N LEU A 67 -0.30 -4.16 -5.92
CA LEU A 67 -0.86 -3.60 -4.69
C LEU A 67 -2.10 -4.36 -4.21
N ASN A 68 -2.96 -4.81 -5.12
CA ASN A 68 -4.11 -5.62 -4.74
C ASN A 68 -3.69 -7.00 -4.22
N GLN A 69 -2.72 -7.66 -4.87
CA GLN A 69 -2.18 -8.95 -4.42
C GLN A 69 -1.48 -8.82 -3.06
N GLY A 70 -0.60 -7.82 -2.93
CA GLY A 70 0.13 -7.55 -1.70
C GLY A 70 -0.76 -7.10 -0.54
N SER A 71 -1.97 -6.61 -0.79
CA SER A 71 -2.90 -6.21 0.29
C SER A 71 -3.29 -7.37 1.23
N ARG A 72 -3.09 -8.61 0.78
CA ARG A 72 -3.25 -9.83 1.60
C ARG A 72 -2.10 -10.03 2.60
N TYR A 73 -0.96 -9.42 2.34
CA TYR A 73 0.28 -9.56 3.11
C TYR A 73 0.61 -8.29 3.90
N TYR A 74 0.30 -7.11 3.33
CA TYR A 74 0.55 -5.81 3.93
C TYR A 74 -0.70 -4.95 3.98
N SER A 75 -0.88 -4.24 5.10
CA SER A 75 -1.74 -3.07 5.14
C SER A 75 -1.01 -1.92 4.44
N TYR A 76 -1.15 -1.83 3.12
CA TYR A 76 -0.53 -0.74 2.37
C TYR A 76 -1.04 0.63 2.80
N ASN A 77 -0.11 1.53 3.04
CA ASN A 77 -0.40 2.95 3.08
C ASN A 77 -0.43 3.48 1.63
N TYR A 78 -1.62 3.49 1.03
CA TYR A 78 -1.83 4.02 -0.32
C TYR A 78 -1.39 5.49 -0.45
N GLY A 79 -1.38 6.25 0.65
CA GLY A 79 -0.85 7.63 0.65
C GLY A 79 0.66 7.67 0.44
N THR A 80 1.42 6.77 1.08
CA THR A 80 2.86 6.63 0.84
C THR A 80 3.16 6.27 -0.60
N ILE A 81 2.43 5.29 -1.16
CA ILE A 81 2.61 4.89 -2.57
C ILE A 81 2.24 6.04 -3.50
N TYR A 82 1.14 6.74 -3.23
CA TYR A 82 0.72 7.89 -4.03
C TYR A 82 1.79 8.98 -4.06
N ASN A 83 2.34 9.33 -2.90
CA ASN A 83 3.43 10.31 -2.79
C ASN A 83 4.69 9.88 -3.55
N LEU A 84 5.04 8.59 -3.50
CA LEU A 84 6.19 8.06 -4.25
C LEU A 84 5.96 8.13 -5.77
N VAL A 85 4.78 7.76 -6.27
CA VAL A 85 4.49 7.87 -7.71
C VAL A 85 4.49 9.34 -8.16
N LEU A 86 3.99 10.24 -7.31
CA LEU A 86 4.04 11.69 -7.52
C LEU A 86 5.48 12.23 -7.56
N GLU A 87 6.39 11.69 -6.75
CA GLU A 87 7.83 11.97 -6.82
C GLU A 87 8.40 11.53 -8.18
N VAL A 88 8.11 10.31 -8.64
CA VAL A 88 8.53 9.85 -9.98
C VAL A 88 7.99 10.77 -11.08
N LEU A 89 6.75 11.24 -10.96
CA LEU A 89 6.17 12.21 -11.89
C LEU A 89 6.94 13.54 -11.90
N SER A 90 7.36 14.03 -10.74
CA SER A 90 8.12 15.29 -10.66
C SER A 90 9.49 15.22 -11.35
N GLU A 91 10.08 14.03 -11.41
CA GLU A 91 11.32 13.78 -12.15
C GLU A 91 11.07 13.51 -13.64
N ASN A 92 9.84 13.20 -14.03
CA ASN A 92 9.45 12.76 -15.37
C ASN A 92 8.12 13.41 -15.83
N PRO A 93 8.03 14.75 -15.88
CA PRO A 93 6.75 15.46 -16.04
C PRO A 93 6.07 15.23 -17.40
N ASP A 94 6.81 14.82 -18.43
CA ASP A 94 6.27 14.61 -19.78
C ASP A 94 5.65 13.21 -19.98
N LYS A 95 5.83 12.30 -19.02
CA LYS A 95 5.41 10.90 -19.16
C LYS A 95 3.93 10.70 -18.85
N ILE A 96 3.13 10.52 -19.90
CA ILE A 96 1.66 10.38 -19.82
C ILE A 96 1.22 9.16 -18.98
N HIS A 97 1.92 8.03 -19.10
CA HIS A 97 1.58 6.83 -18.33
C HIS A 97 1.84 7.02 -16.83
N ILE A 98 2.85 7.81 -16.43
CA ILE A 98 3.08 8.15 -15.03
C ILE A 98 1.95 9.03 -14.49
N LYS A 99 1.45 10.01 -15.26
CA LYS A 99 0.25 10.79 -14.89
C LYS A 99 -0.98 9.89 -14.71
N THR A 100 -1.15 8.92 -15.60
CA THR A 100 -2.25 7.94 -15.54
C THR A 100 -2.13 7.05 -14.30
N LEU A 101 -0.90 6.65 -13.94
CA LEU A 101 -0.62 5.91 -12.72
C LEU A 101 -0.90 6.76 -11.47
N CYS A 102 -0.45 8.01 -11.42
CA CYS A 102 -0.79 8.95 -10.34
C CYS A 102 -2.31 9.03 -10.14
N LEU A 103 -3.08 9.15 -11.23
CA LEU A 103 -4.53 9.20 -11.16
C LEU A 103 -5.11 7.89 -10.58
N THR A 104 -4.61 6.75 -11.05
CA THR A 104 -5.06 5.43 -10.58
C THR A 104 -4.76 5.21 -9.10
N ILE A 105 -3.53 5.48 -8.67
CA ILE A 105 -3.12 5.32 -7.26
C ILE A 105 -3.79 6.37 -6.37
N GLY A 106 -3.95 7.60 -6.84
CA GLY A 106 -4.69 8.65 -6.15
C GLY A 106 -6.13 8.23 -5.88
N ARG A 107 -6.83 7.67 -6.87
CA ARG A 107 -8.19 7.14 -6.70
C ARG A 107 -8.26 6.03 -5.67
N LEU A 108 -7.28 5.11 -5.66
CA LEU A 108 -7.18 4.07 -4.64
C LEU A 108 -6.96 4.67 -3.24
N HIS A 109 -6.07 5.65 -3.11
CA HIS A 109 -5.79 6.34 -1.87
C HIS A 109 -7.03 7.06 -1.31
N TYR A 110 -7.62 7.97 -2.08
CA TYR A 110 -8.78 8.74 -1.65
C TYR A 110 -10.01 7.84 -1.45
N GLY A 111 -10.21 6.82 -2.30
CA GLY A 111 -11.25 5.83 -2.12
C GLY A 111 -11.16 5.13 -0.76
N LYS A 112 -9.97 4.69 -0.34
CA LYS A 112 -9.77 4.04 0.97
C LYS A 112 -10.04 4.93 2.18
N LEU A 113 -10.01 6.25 2.02
CA LEU A 113 -10.36 7.20 3.07
C LEU A 113 -11.88 7.41 3.21
N ARG A 114 -12.68 6.89 2.26
CA ARG A 114 -14.13 7.08 2.22
C ARG A 114 -14.87 5.85 2.75
N PRO A 115 -15.96 6.01 3.53
CA PRO A 115 -16.71 4.88 4.08
C PRO A 115 -17.31 3.93 3.02
N ASP A 116 -17.69 4.46 1.85
CA ASP A 116 -18.26 3.71 0.74
C ASP A 116 -17.26 3.35 -0.36
N ASN A 117 -15.98 3.66 -0.14
CA ASN A 117 -14.90 3.56 -1.13
C ASN A 117 -15.15 4.31 -2.44
N LYS A 118 -16.05 5.30 -2.46
CA LYS A 118 -16.33 6.11 -3.65
C LYS A 118 -15.61 7.44 -3.59
N ILE A 119 -14.84 7.68 -4.63
CA ILE A 119 -14.20 8.96 -4.91
C ILE A 119 -15.25 10.02 -5.25
N THR A 120 -15.06 11.21 -4.69
CA THR A 120 -15.88 12.39 -4.97
C THR A 120 -15.25 13.27 -6.04
N ILE A 121 -16.01 14.23 -6.56
CA ILE A 121 -15.47 15.24 -7.50
C ILE A 121 -14.33 16.06 -6.89
N TYR A 122 -14.34 16.29 -5.57
CA TYR A 122 -13.30 17.04 -4.87
C TYR A 122 -12.01 16.23 -4.76
N ASP A 123 -12.12 14.91 -4.59
CA ASP A 123 -10.96 14.01 -4.58
C ASP A 123 -10.30 13.97 -5.96
N GLU A 124 -11.08 13.88 -7.03
CA GLU A 124 -10.59 13.98 -8.42
C GLU A 124 -9.86 15.30 -8.67
N GLN A 125 -10.45 16.43 -8.25
CA GLN A 125 -9.83 17.73 -8.40
C GLN A 125 -8.53 17.84 -7.60
N ALA A 126 -8.48 17.29 -6.38
CA ALA A 126 -7.25 17.26 -5.57
C ALA A 126 -6.15 16.46 -6.27
N ILE A 127 -6.47 15.26 -6.78
CA ILE A 127 -5.52 14.41 -7.52
C ILE A 127 -4.99 15.14 -8.77
N GLN A 128 -5.87 15.81 -9.52
CA GLN A 128 -5.48 16.57 -10.70
C GLN A 128 -4.57 17.75 -10.34
N ASN A 129 -4.89 18.50 -9.28
CA ASN A 129 -4.04 19.59 -8.79
C ASN A 129 -2.66 19.06 -8.37
N ASP A 130 -2.61 17.92 -7.68
CA ASP A 130 -1.37 17.28 -7.27
C ASP A 130 -0.49 16.88 -8.48
N ILE A 131 -1.11 16.32 -9.52
CA ILE A 131 -0.44 15.99 -10.79
C ILE A 131 0.05 17.26 -11.49
N LEU A 132 -0.79 18.29 -11.60
CA LEU A 132 -0.44 19.55 -12.26
C LEU A 132 0.71 20.27 -11.57
N MET A 133 0.73 20.29 -10.24
CA MET A 133 1.80 20.92 -9.45
C MET A 133 3.15 20.23 -9.62
N ARG A 134 3.15 18.93 -9.93
CA ARG A 134 4.36 18.11 -10.12
C ARG A 134 4.71 17.88 -11.59
N SER A 135 3.87 18.33 -12.53
CA SER A 135 4.14 18.25 -13.97
C SER A 135 4.71 19.54 -14.54
N LYS A 136 5.22 20.44 -13.69
CA LYS A 136 5.87 21.70 -14.08
C LYS A 136 7.36 21.50 -14.19
#